data_AF-A0AAU1T8G9-F1
#
_entry.id   AF-A0AAU1T8G9-F1
#
_cell.length_a   1.000
_cell.length_b   1.000
_cell.length_c   1.000
_cell.angle_alpha   90.00
_cell.angle_beta   90.00
_cell.angle_gamma   90.00
#
_symmetry.space_group_name_H-M   'P 1'
#
loop_
_entity.id
_entity.type
_entity.pdbx_description
1 polymer ?
#
loop_
_entity_poly.entity_id
_entity_poly.type
_entity_poly.pdbx_seq_one_letter_code
_entity_poly.pdbx_strand_id
1 'polypeptide(L)'
;MSTLKGKRPLITVTALTALYRTDQLGFHLKLAMENGLSEDELVEAITHLAFYAGWPNAMGAAGQLKSIVESAAQNADGKST
;
A
#
# COMPACT_ATOMS: atom_id res chain seq x y z
N MET A 1 -25.69 4.44 -3.37
CA MET A 1 -24.74 5.23 -2.56
C MET A 1 -23.63 4.29 -2.07
N SER A 2 -22.61 4.05 -2.90
CA SER A 2 -21.52 3.08 -2.67
C SER A 2 -20.16 3.72 -2.98
N THR A 3 -19.87 4.88 -2.40
CA THR A 3 -18.67 5.68 -2.70
C THR A 3 -17.55 5.56 -1.66
N LEU A 4 -17.76 4.81 -0.57
CA LEU A 4 -16.81 4.73 0.56
C LEU A 4 -16.08 3.38 0.69
N LYS A 5 -16.39 2.38 -0.15
CA LYS A 5 -15.84 1.02 0.02
C LYS A 5 -14.32 0.99 -0.20
N GLY A 6 -13.79 1.80 -1.11
CA GLY A 6 -12.35 1.93 -1.38
C GLY A 6 -11.58 2.93 -0.51
N LYS A 7 -12.22 3.83 0.26
CA LYS A 7 -11.47 4.91 0.95
C LYS A 7 -11.02 4.56 2.38
N ARG A 8 -11.67 3.60 3.04
CA ARG A 8 -11.34 3.21 4.42
C ARG A 8 -9.96 2.56 4.56
N PRO A 9 -9.54 1.63 3.67
CA PRO A 9 -8.20 1.05 3.73
C PRO A 9 -7.09 2.09 3.48
N LEU A 10 -7.34 3.08 2.63
CA LEU A 10 -6.38 4.15 2.31
C LEU A 10 -5.99 4.96 3.55
N ILE A 11 -6.97 5.31 4.38
CA ILE A 11 -6.73 6.09 5.61
C ILE A 11 -5.82 5.31 6.57
N THR A 12 -6.02 4.01 6.70
CA THR A 12 -5.16 3.18 7.54
C THR A 12 -3.73 3.10 6.99
N VAL A 13 -3.57 2.86 5.69
CA VAL A 13 -2.24 2.83 5.04
C VAL A 13 -1.51 4.16 5.24
N THR A 14 -2.18 5.27 4.96
CA THR A 14 -1.57 6.61 5.09
C THR A 14 -1.18 6.93 6.54
N ALA A 15 -2.01 6.59 7.52
CA ALA A 15 -1.68 6.76 8.93
C ALA A 15 -0.49 5.89 9.37
N LEU A 16 -0.45 4.62 8.96
CA LEU A 16 0.65 3.71 9.30
C LEU A 16 1.97 4.15 8.66
N THR A 17 1.94 4.62 7.41
CA THR A 17 3.11 5.22 6.75
C THR A 17 3.56 6.47 7.48
N ALA A 18 2.64 7.40 7.80
CA ALA A 18 2.98 8.64 8.49
C ALA A 18 3.58 8.41 9.89
N LEU A 19 3.14 7.37 10.59
CA LEU A 19 3.62 6.98 11.93
C LEU A 19 4.79 5.99 11.90
N TYR A 20 5.32 5.65 10.71
CA TYR A 20 6.39 4.67 10.53
C TYR A 20 6.13 3.32 11.22
N ARG A 21 4.90 2.80 11.09
CA ARG A 21 4.47 1.50 11.66
C ARG A 21 4.63 0.36 10.66
N THR A 22 5.87 0.10 10.29
CA THR A 22 6.27 -0.85 9.22
C THR A 22 5.79 -2.28 9.45
N ASP A 23 5.68 -2.71 10.71
CA ASP A 23 5.27 -4.07 11.08
C ASP A 23 3.80 -4.37 10.74
N GLN A 24 2.97 -3.33 10.68
CA GLN A 24 1.54 -3.44 10.34
C GLN A 24 1.25 -3.00 8.90
N LEU A 25 2.10 -2.13 8.35
CA LEU A 25 1.90 -1.51 7.04
C LEU A 25 1.76 -2.55 5.91
N GLY A 26 2.61 -3.57 5.88
CA GLY A 26 2.57 -4.60 4.84
C GLY A 26 1.25 -5.38 4.79
N PHE A 27 0.67 -5.71 5.95
CA PHE A 27 -0.65 -6.35 6.03
C PHE A 27 -1.75 -5.44 5.49
N HIS A 28 -1.75 -4.17 5.89
CA HIS A 28 -2.78 -3.22 5.47
C HIS A 28 -2.66 -2.79 4.01
N LEU A 29 -1.46 -2.79 3.42
CA LEU A 29 -1.27 -2.59 1.98
C LEU A 29 -1.93 -3.72 1.17
N LYS A 30 -1.72 -4.99 1.55
CA LYS A 30 -2.38 -6.13 0.91
C LYS A 30 -3.90 -6.03 1.04
N LEU A 31 -4.39 -5.78 2.24
CA LEU A 31 -5.82 -5.62 2.50
C LEU A 31 -6.42 -4.43 1.71
N ALA A 32 -5.66 -3.35 1.50
CA ALA A 32 -6.10 -2.23 0.68
C ALA A 32 -6.27 -2.65 -0.78
N MET A 33 -5.30 -3.37 -1.36
CA MET A 33 -5.40 -3.89 -2.72
C MET A 33 -6.55 -4.90 -2.88
N GLU A 34 -6.74 -5.80 -1.92
CA GLU A 34 -7.88 -6.74 -1.89
C GLU A 34 -9.24 -6.02 -1.82
N ASN A 35 -9.28 -4.84 -1.21
CA ASN A 35 -10.47 -3.98 -1.16
C ASN A 35 -10.62 -3.07 -2.39
N GLY A 36 -9.77 -3.25 -3.40
CA GLY A 36 -9.90 -2.62 -4.71
C GLY A 36 -9.14 -1.31 -4.89
N LEU A 37 -8.19 -0.98 -4.00
CA LEU A 37 -7.24 0.09 -4.32
C LEU A 37 -6.24 -0.38 -5.38
N SER A 38 -5.97 0.48 -6.36
CA SER A 38 -4.91 0.21 -7.32
C SER A 38 -3.52 0.45 -6.71
N GLU A 39 -2.50 -0.13 -7.33
CA GLU A 39 -1.11 0.20 -7.02
C GLU A 39 -0.85 1.71 -7.20
N ASP A 40 -1.35 2.30 -8.29
CA ASP A 40 -1.18 3.73 -8.59
C ASP A 40 -1.75 4.63 -7.49
N GLU A 41 -2.95 4.33 -6.98
CA GLU A 41 -3.56 5.09 -5.88
C GLU A 41 -2.70 5.03 -4.60
N LEU A 42 -2.09 3.88 -4.33
CA LEU A 42 -1.20 3.70 -3.18
C LEU A 42 0.14 4.43 -3.40
N VAL A 43 0.70 4.38 -4.61
CA VAL A 43 1.90 5.12 -4.98
C VAL A 43 1.68 6.62 -4.83
N GLU A 44 0.58 7.17 -5.37
CA GLU A 44 0.24 8.58 -5.24
C GLU A 44 0.14 9.02 -3.77
N ALA A 45 -0.54 8.24 -2.94
CA ALA A 45 -0.66 8.52 -1.51
C ALA A 45 0.69 8.48 -0.79
N ILE A 46 1.54 7.48 -1.08
CA ILE A 46 2.89 7.36 -0.50
C ILE A 46 3.78 8.52 -0.96
N THR A 47 3.73 8.91 -2.24
CA THR A 47 4.48 10.05 -2.77
C THR A 47 4.03 11.35 -2.11
N HIS A 48 2.74 11.55 -1.88
CA HIS A 48 2.23 12.71 -1.16
C HIS A 48 2.78 12.76 0.28
N LEU A 49 2.84 11.60 0.94
CA LEU A 49 3.39 11.49 2.30
C LEU A 49 4.90 11.76 2.39
N ALA A 50 5.65 11.71 1.30
CA ALA A 50 7.06 12.15 1.31
C ALA A 50 7.18 13.62 1.76
N PHE A 51 6.20 14.47 1.40
CA PHE A 51 6.18 15.89 1.75
C PHE A 51 5.63 16.16 3.17
N TYR A 52 4.73 15.31 3.66
CA TYR A 52 4.04 15.53 4.95
C TYR A 52 4.60 14.70 6.12
N ALA A 53 5.18 13.54 5.83
CA ALA A 53 5.74 12.61 6.81
C ALA A 53 7.24 12.33 6.59
N GLY A 54 7.83 12.89 5.55
CA GLY A 54 9.26 12.79 5.23
C GLY A 54 9.62 11.60 4.34
N TRP A 55 10.74 11.76 3.61
CA TRP A 55 11.28 10.76 2.70
C TRP A 55 11.53 9.37 3.34
N PRO A 56 12.07 9.23 4.57
CA PRO A 56 12.28 7.91 5.17
C PRO A 56 10.98 7.10 5.30
N ASN A 57 9.89 7.75 5.70
CA ASN A 57 8.59 7.10 5.85
C ASN A 57 8.03 6.65 4.50
N ALA A 58 8.06 7.53 3.51
CA ALA A 58 7.57 7.23 2.17
C ALA A 58 8.39 6.13 1.48
N MET A 59 9.72 6.16 1.58
CA MET A 59 10.58 5.15 0.97
C MET A 59 10.43 3.77 1.64
N GLY A 60 10.24 3.73 2.96
CA GLY A 60 9.93 2.48 3.66
C GLY A 60 8.61 1.86 3.19
N ALA A 61 7.57 2.69 3.02
CA ALA A 61 6.28 2.26 2.50
C ALA A 61 6.36 1.82 1.02
N ALA A 62 7.04 2.59 0.17
CA ALA A 62 7.22 2.27 -1.24
C ALA A 62 7.96 0.94 -1.44
N GLY A 63 8.98 0.68 -0.61
CA GLY A 63 9.70 -0.60 -0.61
C GLY A 63 8.78 -1.79 -0.28
N GLN A 64 7.95 -1.66 0.75
CA GLN A 64 6.98 -2.70 1.10
C GLN A 64 5.91 -2.92 0.02
N LEU A 65 5.36 -1.83 -0.55
CA LEU A 65 4.39 -1.91 -1.65
C LEU A 65 4.98 -2.64 -2.85
N LYS A 66 6.20 -2.26 -3.26
CA LYS A 66 6.93 -2.91 -4.35
C LYS A 66 7.08 -4.42 -4.10
N SER A 67 7.54 -4.83 -2.92
CA SER A 67 7.70 -6.26 -2.59
C SER A 67 6.38 -7.03 -2.64
N ILE A 68 5.25 -6.40 -2.27
CA ILE A 68 3.92 -7.01 -2.34
C ILE A 68 3.50 -7.24 -3.79
N VAL A 69 3.67 -6.24 -4.65
CA VAL A 69 3.34 -6.30 -6.08
C VAL A 69 4.17 -7.36 -6.79
N GLU A 70 5.48 -7.38 -6.56
CA GLU A 70 6.39 -8.40 -7.12
C GLU A 70 6.00 -9.82 -6.68
N SER A 71 5.65 -9.98 -5.39
CA SER A 71 5.18 -11.28 -4.88
C SER A 71 3.85 -11.70 -5.51
N ALA A 72 2.93 -10.76 -5.75
CA ALA A 72 1.65 -11.05 -6.40
C ALA A 72 1.84 -11.48 -7.86
N ALA A 73 2.75 -10.84 -8.60
CA ALA A 73 3.09 -11.22 -9.98
C ALA A 73 3.68 -12.64 -10.06
N GLN A 74 4.62 -12.99 -9.18
CA GLN A 74 5.22 -14.33 -9.13
C GLN A 74 4.20 -15.44 -8.84
N ASN A 75 3.22 -15.17 -7.97
CA ASN A 75 2.14 -16.12 -7.66
C ASN A 75 1.16 -16.33 -8.84
N ALA A 76 1.01 -15.34 -9.72
CA ALA A 76 0.19 -15.46 -10.92
C ALA A 76 0.90 -16.31 -11.99
N ASP A 77 2.22 -16.15 -12.14
CA ASP A 77 3.03 -16.89 -13.12
C ASP A 77 3.34 -18.34 -12.71
N GLY A 78 3.39 -18.61 -11.39
CA GLY A 78 3.69 -19.94 -10.83
C GLY A 78 2.54 -20.96 -10.87
N LYS A 79 1.34 -20.58 -11.33
CA LYS A 79 0.14 -21.47 -11.30
C LYS A 79 0.00 -22.41 -12.51
N SER A 80 1.11 -22.74 -13.18
CA SER A 80 1.12 -23.63 -14.36
C SER A 80 1.81 -24.99 -14.17
N THR A 81 2.02 -25.44 -12.93
CA THR A 81 2.46 -26.83 -12.63
C THR A 81 1.61 -27.47 -11.54
#